data_AF-X8A9K3-F1
#
_entry.id   AF-X8A9K3-F1
#
_cell.length_a   1.000
_cell.length_b   1.000
_cell.length_c   1.000
_cell.angle_alpha   90.00
_cell.angle_beta   90.00
_cell.angle_gamma   90.00
#
_symmetry.space_group_name_H-M   'P 1'
#
loop_
_entity.id
_entity.type
_entity.pdbx_description
1 polymer ?
#
loop_
_entity_poly.entity_id
_entity_poly.type
_entity_poly.pdbx_seq_one_letter_code
_entity_poly.pdbx_strand_id
1 'polypeptide(L)' 'MTGRRFANEDGSLPLDAQLPDILAGKAPARRDEADRVFVFNSGMAITDIPVAHALATQAIALGRGQEIRLWS' A
#
# COMPACT_ATOMS: atom_id res chain seq x y z
N MET A 1 -11.01 5.46 5.35
CA MET A 1 -11.32 5.30 3.92
C MET A 1 -10.95 6.59 3.20
N THR A 2 -9.85 6.56 2.44
CA THR A 2 -9.55 7.55 1.40
C THR A 2 -10.40 7.22 0.17
N GLY A 3 -10.93 8.23 -0.54
CA GLY A 3 -11.72 7.93 -1.74
C GLY A 3 -12.54 9.06 -2.34
N ARG A 4 -12.89 10.11 -1.58
CA ARG A 4 -13.72 11.21 -2.14
C ARG A 4 -12.93 12.36 -2.74
N ARG A 5 -11.60 12.34 -2.66
CA ARG A 5 -10.76 13.45 -3.12
C ARG A 5 -10.77 13.66 -4.64
N PHE A 6 -11.10 12.60 -5.39
CA PHE A 6 -11.22 12.62 -6.85
C PHE A 6 -12.61 12.21 -7.31
N ALA A 7 -13.61 12.26 -6.41
CA ALA A 7 -14.98 12.06 -6.82
C ALA A 7 -15.43 13.26 -7.67
N ASN A 8 -16.18 12.98 -8.72
CA ASN A 8 -16.89 13.97 -9.51
C ASN A 8 -17.96 14.69 -8.65
N GLU A 9 -18.54 15.76 -9.20
CA GLU A 9 -19.59 16.54 -8.51
C GLU A 9 -20.83 15.71 -8.15
N ASP A 10 -21.11 14.66 -8.93
CA ASP A 10 -22.18 13.69 -8.67
C ASP A 10 -21.82 12.61 -7.63
N GLY A 11 -20.58 12.65 -7.10
CA GLY A 11 -20.05 11.69 -6.14
C GLY A 11 -19.48 10.42 -6.75
N SER A 12 -19.51 10.25 -8.08
CA SER A 12 -18.88 9.11 -8.76
C SER A 12 -17.35 9.22 -8.70
N LEU A 13 -16.67 8.08 -8.50
CA LEU A 13 -15.21 8.02 -8.53
C LEU A 13 -14.79 7.14 -9.72
N PRO A 14 -14.34 7.72 -10.85
CA PRO A 14 -13.80 6.92 -11.95
C PRO A 14 -12.51 6.25 -11.47
N LEU A 15 -12.57 4.93 -11.30
CA LEU A 15 -11.47 4.11 -10.80
C LEU A 15 -11.36 2.85 -11.66
N ASP A 16 -10.24 2.70 -12.36
CA ASP A 16 -9.99 1.52 -13.19
C ASP A 16 -9.71 0.27 -12.34
N ALA A 17 -8.92 0.42 -11.28
CA ALA A 17 -8.53 -0.68 -10.41
C ALA A 17 -7.94 -0.19 -9.08
N GLN A 18 -7.99 -1.03 -8.05
CA GLN A 18 -7.18 -0.88 -6.85
C GLN A 18 -5.94 -1.75 -6.94
N LEU A 19 -4.84 -1.31 -6.31
CA LEU A 19 -3.57 -2.06 -6.31
C LEU A 19 -3.72 -3.52 -5.82
N PRO A 20 -4.49 -3.84 -4.76
CA PRO A 20 -4.69 -5.24 -4.34
C PRO A 20 -5.35 -6.12 -5.42
N ASP A 21 -6.30 -5.57 -6.18
CA ASP A 21 -6.97 -6.32 -7.24
C ASP A 21 -6.04 -6.56 -8.44
N ILE A 22 -5.16 -5.60 -8.74
CA ILE A 22 -4.08 -5.77 -9.74
C ILE A 22 -3.12 -6.88 -9.29
N LEU A 23 -2.63 -6.83 -8.06
CA LEU A 23 -1.68 -7.82 -7.53
C LEU A 23 -2.30 -9.22 -7.44
N ALA A 24 -3.62 -9.32 -7.22
CA ALA A 24 -4.36 -10.57 -7.21
C ALA A 24 -4.73 -11.07 -8.62
N GLY A 25 -4.38 -10.36 -9.69
CA GLY A 25 -4.75 -10.70 -11.06
C GLY A 25 -6.25 -10.57 -11.37
N LYS A 26 -7.00 -9.85 -10.54
CA LYS A 26 -8.45 -9.63 -10.68
C LYS A 26 -8.78 -8.37 -11.48
N ALA A 27 -7.83 -7.46 -11.61
CA ALA A 27 -7.95 -6.26 -12.40
C ALA A 27 -6.68 -6.05 -13.24
N PRO A 28 -6.80 -5.47 -14.44
CA PRO A 28 -5.64 -5.20 -15.27
C PRO A 28 -4.79 -4.06 -14.70
N ALA A 29 -3.48 -4.20 -14.80
CA ALA A 29 -2.54 -3.08 -14.66
C ALA A 29 -2.52 -2.25 -15.97
N ARG A 30 -1.36 -1.67 -16.29
CA ARG A 30 -1.09 -1.09 -17.62
C ARG A 30 -1.28 -2.14 -18.72
N ARG A 31 -1.96 -1.77 -19.81
CA ARG A 31 -2.36 -2.69 -20.89
C ARG A 31 -1.51 -2.51 -22.15
N ASP A 32 -1.14 -1.27 -22.45
CA ASP A 32 -0.40 -0.93 -23.67
C ASP A 32 0.74 0.08 -23.42
N GLU A 33 1.68 0.18 -24.36
CA GLU A 33 2.78 1.13 -24.29
C GLU A 33 2.37 2.62 -24.33
N ALA A 34 1.25 2.94 -24.98
CA ALA A 34 0.74 4.30 -25.07
C ALA A 34 -0.07 4.74 -23.83
N ASP A 35 -0.42 3.81 -22.93
CA ASP A 35 -1.22 4.11 -21.75
C ASP A 35 -0.54 5.14 -20.83
N ARG A 36 -1.31 6.15 -20.44
CA ARG A 36 -0.95 7.09 -19.36
C ARG A 36 -1.70 6.70 -18.10
N VAL A 37 -0.97 6.20 -17.11
CA VAL A 37 -1.55 5.72 -15.85
C VAL A 37 -1.36 6.75 -14.74
N PHE A 38 -2.45 7.12 -14.07
CA PHE A 38 -2.41 7.93 -12.86
C PHE A 38 -2.62 7.03 -11.64
N VAL A 39 -1.73 7.14 -10.65
CA VAL A 39 -1.85 6.41 -9.38
C VAL A 39 -1.92 7.41 -8.25
N PHE A 40 -3.02 7.37 -7.51
CA PHE A 40 -3.14 8.08 -6.24
C PHE A 40 -2.90 7.12 -5.08
N ASN A 41 -1.83 7.35 -4.32
CA ASN A 41 -1.54 6.66 -3.08
C ASN A 41 -1.46 7.67 -1.94
N SER A 42 -2.25 7.47 -0.89
CA SER A 42 -2.27 8.34 0.29
C SER A 42 -1.36 7.86 1.43
N GLY A 43 -0.64 6.75 1.24
CA GLY A 43 -0.12 5.92 2.32
C GLY A 43 -1.23 5.13 3.02
N MET A 44 -0.91 3.90 3.43
CA MET A 44 -1.76 3.06 4.27
C MET A 44 -0.88 2.28 5.24
N ALA A 45 -1.29 2.13 6.50
CA ALA A 45 -0.53 1.35 7.47
C ALA A 45 -0.24 -0.09 7.02
N ILE A 46 -1.07 -0.66 6.14
CA ILE A 46 -0.87 -1.99 5.54
C ILE A 46 0.38 -2.08 4.67
N THR A 47 0.93 -0.96 4.17
CA THR A 47 2.22 -0.96 3.46
C THR A 47 3.41 -0.83 4.42
N ASP A 48 3.23 -0.18 5.57
CA ASP A 48 4.31 0.06 6.52
C ASP A 48 4.54 -1.12 7.47
N ILE A 49 3.48 -1.70 8.02
CA ILE A 49 3.56 -2.78 9.02
C ILE A 49 4.29 -4.02 8.46
N PRO A 50 3.97 -4.54 7.26
CA PRO A 50 4.67 -5.73 6.75
C PRO A 50 6.15 -5.47 6.46
N VAL A 51 6.50 -4.27 5.97
CA VAL A 51 7.89 -3.87 5.73
C VAL A 51 8.65 -3.78 7.04
N ALA A 52 8.08 -3.09 8.05
CA ALA A 52 8.66 -2.98 9.37
C ALA A 52 8.83 -4.35 10.04
N HIS A 53 7.84 -5.23 9.91
CA HIS A 53 7.89 -6.60 10.43
C HIS A 53 9.01 -7.41 9.76
N ALA A 54 9.13 -7.38 8.44
CA ALA A 54 10.17 -8.09 7.71
C ALA A 54 11.57 -7.59 8.11
N LEU A 55 11.75 -6.27 8.23
CA LEU A 55 13.00 -5.66 8.67
C LEU A 55 13.34 -6.03 10.11
N ALA A 56 12.38 -5.94 11.03
CA ALA A 56 12.56 -6.29 12.44
C ALA A 56 12.92 -7.77 12.61
N THR A 57 12.25 -8.67 11.88
CA THR A 57 12.52 -10.11 11.89
C THR A 57 13.97 -10.41 11.50
N GLN A 58 14.47 -9.77 10.43
CA GLN A 58 15.87 -9.94 10.00
C GLN A 58 16.86 -9.34 11.01
N ALA A 59 16.57 -8.18 11.56
CA ALA A 59 17.43 -7.54 12.56
C ALA A 59 17.58 -8.44 13.81
N ILE A 60 16.49 -9.00 14.31
CA ILE A 60 16.49 -9.92 15.44
C ILE A 60 17.32 -11.17 15.12
N ALA A 61 17.13 -11.78 13.94
CA ALA A 61 17.89 -12.96 13.52
C ALA A 61 19.41 -12.70 13.41
N LEU A 62 19.81 -11.45 13.13
CA LEU A 62 21.20 -11.02 13.05
C LEU A 62 21.76 -10.49 14.39
N GLY A 63 21.01 -10.60 15.49
CA GLY A 63 21.42 -10.08 16.79
C GLY A 63 21.56 -8.55 16.82
N ARG A 64 20.77 -7.84 16.01
CA ARG A 64 20.79 -6.37 15.92
C ARG A 64 19.62 -5.76 16.68
N GLY A 65 19.87 -4.61 17.32
CA GLY A 65 18.87 -3.86 18.06
C GLY A 65 19.15 -3.83 19.57
N GLN A 66 18.16 -3.39 20.33
CA GLN A 66 18.24 -3.27 21.79
C GLN A 66 16.95 -3.80 22.41
N GLU A 67 17.07 -4.66 23.41
CA GLU A 67 15.93 -5.08 24.22
C GLU A 67 15.56 -3.96 25.20
N ILE A 68 14.27 -3.59 25.22
CA ILE A 68 13.74 -2.54 26.08
C ILE A 68 12.63 -3.15 26.93
N ARG A 69 12.74 -3.00 28.26
CA ARG A 69 11.68 -3.38 29.20
C ARG A 69 10.52 -2.39 29.10
N LEU A 70 9.32 -2.86 28.80
CA LEU A 70 8.15 -2.00 28.59
C LEU A 70 7.49 -1.51 29.89
N TRP A 71 7.52 -2.31 30.96
CA TRP A 71 6.83 -2.01 32.23
C TRP A 71 7.68 -2.41 33.43
N SER A 72 7.60 -1.66 34.54
CA SER A 72 8.27 -1.93 35.83
C SER A 72 7.37 -2.63 36.82
#